data_AF-A0A2M7ME44-F1
#
_entry.id   AF-A0A2M7ME44-F1
#
_cell.length_a   1.000
_cell.length_b   1.000
_cell.length_c   1.000
_cell.angle_alpha   90.00
_cell.angle_beta   90.00
_cell.angle_gamma   90.00
#
_symmetry.space_group_name_H-M   'P 1'
#
loop_
_entity.id
_entity.type
_entity.pdbx_description
1 polymer ?
#
loop_
_entity_poly.entity_id
_entity_poly.type
_entity_poly.pdbx_seq_one_letter_code
_entity_poly.pdbx_strand_id
1 'polypeptide(L)'
;MKEALNLLKEIDGILSLGEKGLAKVSESEDLEKEIKAFLKNSLDSNSELGREYEKWSKATWWKTQSRDGFANDSHLAPLKRLREFLTKLLDASEVKVSPSQQYVQTGNVYTGRKVLRNILSQAKNKIDIQDNYLDHEVFSILEPYFQNNTNLSARLLTSDKAKNSFRSDFSLFTSQFGKVEARTHDQAHGRFIIIDSIDVFSVGHSLKDIGKKADVVSKVENKDAKKQAIDDFESWWAVGKEVKAQAS
;
A
#
# COMPACT_ATOMS: atom_id res chain seq x y z
N MET A 1 7.18 -1.71 -12.55
CA MET A 1 5.97 -1.01 -12.05
C MET A 1 6.14 0.50 -11.84
N LYS A 2 7.21 0.99 -11.19
CA LYS A 2 7.46 2.44 -11.10
C LYS A 2 7.59 3.11 -12.48
N GLU A 3 8.25 2.44 -13.42
CA GLU A 3 8.37 2.86 -14.82
C GLU A 3 7.01 2.87 -15.54
N ALA A 4 6.19 1.81 -15.37
CA ALA A 4 4.80 1.79 -15.88
C ALA A 4 3.95 2.96 -15.38
N LEU A 5 4.07 3.35 -14.10
CA LEU A 5 3.40 4.53 -13.54
C LEU A 5 3.90 5.85 -14.14
N ASN A 6 5.17 5.92 -14.52
CA ASN A 6 5.74 7.10 -15.17
C ASN A 6 5.22 7.23 -16.61
N LEU A 7 5.30 6.13 -17.37
CA LEU A 7 4.76 6.04 -18.74
C LEU A 7 3.27 6.37 -18.78
N LEU A 8 2.49 5.93 -17.78
CA LEU A 8 1.06 6.27 -17.70
C LEU A 8 0.83 7.79 -17.58
N LYS A 9 1.64 8.50 -16.78
CA LYS A 9 1.55 9.96 -16.64
C LYS A 9 1.94 10.68 -17.93
N GLU A 10 2.95 10.18 -18.63
CA GLU A 10 3.38 10.75 -19.91
C GLU A 10 2.29 10.58 -20.97
N ILE A 11 1.63 9.43 -21.01
CA ILE A 11 0.46 9.22 -21.87
C ILE A 11 -0.66 10.22 -21.53
N ASP A 12 -1.03 10.35 -20.26
CA ASP A 12 -2.07 11.28 -19.84
C ASP A 12 -1.73 12.74 -20.24
N GLY A 13 -0.45 13.11 -20.20
CA GLY A 13 0.04 14.40 -20.67
C GLY A 13 -0.19 14.61 -22.17
N ILE A 14 0.21 13.64 -23.01
CA ILE A 14 0.01 13.71 -24.46
C ILE A 14 -1.49 13.71 -24.81
N LEU A 15 -2.31 12.89 -24.14
CA LEU A 15 -3.75 12.85 -24.38
C LEU A 15 -4.42 14.18 -24.04
N SER A 16 -4.04 14.83 -22.92
CA SER A 16 -4.54 16.16 -22.56
C SER A 16 -4.13 17.25 -23.54
N LEU A 17 -2.92 17.16 -24.12
CA LEU A 17 -2.50 18.04 -25.21
C LEU A 17 -3.32 17.75 -26.49
N GLY A 18 -3.64 16.49 -26.75
CA GLY A 18 -4.48 16.05 -27.87
C GLY A 18 -5.88 16.65 -27.84
N GLU A 19 -6.53 16.68 -26.68
CA GLU A 19 -7.83 17.33 -26.47
C GLU A 19 -7.82 18.83 -26.84
N LYS A 20 -6.64 19.46 -26.74
CA LYS A 20 -6.42 20.87 -27.09
C LYS A 20 -5.91 21.06 -28.52
N GLY A 21 -5.71 19.99 -29.28
CA GLY A 21 -5.11 20.01 -30.62
C GLY A 21 -3.62 20.38 -30.63
N LEU A 22 -2.91 20.19 -29.50
CA LEU A 22 -1.51 20.59 -29.28
C LEU A 22 -0.53 19.43 -29.19
N ALA A 23 -0.99 18.19 -29.14
CA ALA A 23 -0.11 17.02 -29.13
C ALA A 23 0.57 16.85 -30.49
N LYS A 24 1.89 16.67 -30.56
CA LYS A 24 2.55 16.35 -31.83
C LYS A 24 2.43 14.87 -32.16
N VAL A 25 2.29 14.55 -33.45
CA VAL A 25 2.29 13.16 -33.91
C VAL A 25 3.58 12.44 -33.53
N SER A 26 4.73 13.10 -33.72
CA SER A 26 6.06 12.52 -33.39
C SER A 26 6.22 12.18 -31.91
N GLU A 27 5.76 13.05 -31.01
CA GLU A 27 5.85 12.84 -29.55
C GLU A 27 4.99 11.65 -29.12
N SER A 28 3.80 11.48 -29.72
CA SER A 28 2.95 10.32 -29.50
C SER A 28 3.59 9.03 -30.02
N GLU A 29 4.21 9.05 -31.20
CA GLU A 29 4.85 7.88 -31.81
C GLU A 29 6.10 7.42 -31.06
N ASP A 30 6.89 8.36 -30.55
CA ASP A 30 8.09 8.03 -29.77
C ASP A 30 7.70 7.43 -28.40
N LEU A 31 6.70 7.99 -27.73
CA LEU A 31 6.18 7.42 -26.48
C LEU A 31 5.56 6.03 -26.73
N GLU A 32 4.86 5.83 -27.84
CA GLU A 32 4.33 4.52 -28.24
C GLU A 32 5.45 3.47 -28.38
N LYS A 33 6.57 3.81 -29.02
CA LYS A 33 7.72 2.91 -29.16
C LYS A 33 8.32 2.55 -27.80
N GLU A 34 8.48 3.54 -26.93
CA GLU A 34 9.03 3.36 -25.58
C GLU A 34 8.16 2.39 -24.76
N ILE A 35 6.84 2.63 -24.72
CA ILE A 35 5.91 1.77 -23.98
C ILE A 35 5.94 0.33 -24.53
N LYS A 36 5.96 0.16 -25.86
CA LYS A 36 6.01 -1.17 -26.48
C LYS A 36 7.30 -1.92 -26.11
N ALA A 37 8.43 -1.22 -26.05
CA ALA A 37 9.70 -1.81 -25.61
C ALA A 37 9.64 -2.22 -24.14
N PHE A 38 9.11 -1.34 -23.28
CA PHE A 38 8.89 -1.63 -21.86
C PHE A 38 8.02 -2.87 -21.66
N LEU A 39 6.85 -2.95 -22.33
CA LEU A 39 5.93 -4.07 -22.22
C LEU A 39 6.55 -5.38 -22.71
N LYS A 40 7.27 -5.35 -23.83
CA LYS A 40 7.96 -6.54 -24.37
C LYS A 40 9.00 -7.08 -23.40
N ASN A 41 9.72 -6.21 -22.69
CA ASN A 41 10.75 -6.62 -21.73
C ASN A 41 10.18 -7.00 -20.36
N SER A 42 8.99 -6.50 -20.01
CA SER A 42 8.42 -6.65 -18.67
C SER A 42 7.42 -7.81 -18.54
N LEU A 43 6.84 -8.29 -19.64
CA LEU A 43 5.82 -9.34 -19.63
C LEU A 43 6.42 -10.74 -19.81
N ASP A 44 6.01 -11.69 -18.97
CA ASP A 44 6.24 -13.11 -19.25
C ASP A 44 5.31 -13.57 -20.38
N SER A 45 5.90 -14.04 -21.48
CA SER A 45 5.20 -14.61 -22.64
C SER A 45 4.22 -15.74 -22.30
N ASN A 46 4.41 -16.45 -21.18
CA ASN A 46 3.52 -17.53 -20.75
C ASN A 46 2.37 -17.05 -19.87
N SER A 47 2.40 -15.81 -19.39
CA SER A 47 1.32 -15.20 -18.60
C SER A 47 0.12 -14.82 -19.47
N GLU A 48 -1.07 -14.72 -18.86
CA GLU A 48 -2.29 -14.30 -19.56
C GLU A 48 -2.11 -12.93 -20.25
N LEU A 49 -1.54 -11.96 -19.53
CA LEU A 49 -1.22 -10.64 -20.07
C LEU A 49 -0.14 -10.68 -21.16
N GLY A 50 0.88 -11.53 -21.03
CA GLY A 50 1.91 -11.70 -22.05
C GLY A 50 1.33 -12.22 -23.36
N ARG A 51 0.46 -13.24 -23.29
CA ARG A 51 -0.22 -13.79 -24.47
C ARG A 51 -1.19 -12.79 -25.10
N GLU A 52 -1.89 -12.03 -24.28
CA GLU A 52 -2.78 -10.96 -24.74
C GLU A 52 -1.99 -9.86 -25.46
N TYR A 53 -0.88 -9.39 -24.89
CA TYR A 53 0.01 -8.42 -25.52
C TYR A 53 0.64 -8.95 -26.81
N GLU A 54 1.04 -10.22 -26.85
CA GLU A 54 1.65 -10.81 -28.04
C GLU A 54 0.64 -10.92 -29.19
N LYS A 55 -0.60 -11.36 -28.89
CA LYS A 55 -1.70 -11.34 -29.86
C LYS A 55 -2.01 -9.92 -30.31
N TRP A 56 -2.06 -8.99 -29.37
CA TRP A 56 -2.34 -7.58 -29.64
C TRP A 56 -1.23 -6.90 -30.42
N SER A 57 0.05 -7.26 -30.28
CA SER A 57 1.20 -6.63 -30.93
C SER A 57 1.55 -7.19 -32.32
N LYS A 58 0.83 -8.22 -32.79
CA LYS A 58 0.98 -8.81 -34.13
C LYS A 58 -0.09 -8.39 -35.17
N ALA A 59 -1.23 -7.85 -34.77
CA ALA A 59 -2.31 -7.45 -35.67
C ALA A 59 -2.00 -6.24 -36.60
N THR A 60 -2.24 -6.29 -37.90
CA THR A 60 -1.69 -5.27 -38.82
C THR A 60 -2.45 -3.93 -38.91
N TRP A 61 -3.47 -3.69 -38.09
CA TRP A 61 -4.42 -2.58 -38.25
C TRP A 61 -3.99 -1.22 -37.65
N TRP A 62 -2.73 -1.09 -37.19
CA TRP A 62 -2.15 0.13 -36.57
C TRP A 62 -0.97 0.75 -37.34
N LYS A 63 -0.76 0.43 -38.63
CA LYS A 63 0.27 1.16 -39.39
C LYS A 63 -0.16 2.62 -39.51
N THR A 64 0.33 3.46 -38.59
CA THR A 64 0.12 4.90 -38.60
C THR A 64 0.70 5.43 -39.90
N GLN A 65 -0.13 6.12 -40.69
CA GLN A 65 0.40 6.95 -41.75
C GLN A 65 1.09 8.13 -41.07
N SER A 66 2.43 8.09 -41.01
CA SER A 66 3.25 9.22 -40.56
C SER A 66 2.82 10.48 -41.31
N ARG A 67 2.38 11.48 -40.57
CA ARG A 67 2.13 12.83 -41.09
C ARG A 67 2.74 13.83 -40.12
N ASP A 68 3.46 14.81 -40.65
CA ASP A 68 3.92 15.95 -39.86
C ASP A 68 2.72 16.77 -39.38
N GLY A 69 2.72 17.14 -38.09
CA GLY A 69 1.71 18.01 -37.50
C GLY A 69 1.21 17.56 -36.14
N PHE A 70 0.00 18.01 -35.81
CA PHE A 70 -0.66 17.72 -34.54
C PHE A 70 -1.54 16.47 -34.63
N ALA A 71 -1.51 15.69 -33.55
CA ALA A 71 -2.25 14.45 -33.39
C ALA A 71 -3.76 14.73 -33.36
N ASN A 72 -4.52 13.89 -34.06
CA ASN A 72 -5.97 13.82 -33.96
C ASN A 72 -6.34 12.53 -33.22
N ASP A 73 -7.63 12.27 -33.02
CA ASP A 73 -8.08 11.06 -32.31
C ASP A 73 -7.57 9.76 -32.95
N SER A 74 -7.40 9.71 -34.27
CA SER A 74 -6.86 8.52 -34.94
C SER A 74 -5.38 8.29 -34.62
N HIS A 75 -4.59 9.37 -34.53
CA HIS A 75 -3.18 9.32 -34.14
C HIS A 75 -3.01 8.92 -32.66
N LEU A 76 -3.96 9.28 -31.79
CA LEU A 76 -3.91 8.98 -30.35
C LEU A 76 -4.52 7.63 -29.96
N ALA A 77 -5.28 6.99 -30.86
CA ALA A 77 -5.93 5.70 -30.59
C ALA A 77 -4.96 4.58 -30.14
N PRO A 78 -3.73 4.44 -30.70
CA PRO A 78 -2.75 3.49 -30.19
C PRO A 78 -2.35 3.80 -28.73
N LEU A 79 -2.10 5.07 -28.42
CA LEU A 79 -1.68 5.51 -27.11
C LEU A 79 -2.79 5.31 -26.05
N LYS A 80 -4.07 5.56 -26.41
CA LYS A 80 -5.24 5.26 -25.56
C LYS A 80 -5.32 3.77 -25.21
N ARG A 81 -5.04 2.87 -26.15
CA ARG A 81 -5.03 1.42 -25.89
C ARG A 81 -3.85 0.97 -25.04
N LEU A 82 -2.67 1.55 -25.28
CA LEU A 82 -1.49 1.30 -24.45
C LEU A 82 -1.72 1.77 -23.01
N ARG A 83 -2.43 2.89 -22.83
CA ARG A 83 -2.89 3.35 -21.51
C ARG A 83 -3.74 2.30 -20.81
N GLU A 84 -4.79 1.82 -21.48
CA GLU A 84 -5.68 0.78 -20.94
C GLU A 84 -4.90 -0.49 -20.57
N PHE A 85 -3.98 -0.91 -21.44
CA PHE A 85 -3.14 -2.08 -21.18
C PHE A 85 -2.19 -1.87 -20.01
N LEU A 86 -1.56 -0.69 -19.88
CA LEU A 86 -0.73 -0.34 -18.73
C LEU A 86 -1.53 -0.28 -17.44
N THR A 87 -2.76 0.25 -17.47
CA THR A 87 -3.68 0.22 -16.32
C THR A 87 -4.01 -1.23 -15.95
N LYS A 88 -4.37 -2.07 -16.92
CA LYS A 88 -4.62 -3.50 -16.68
C LYS A 88 -3.39 -4.23 -16.15
N LEU A 89 -2.19 -3.90 -16.65
CA LEU A 89 -0.93 -4.43 -16.13
C LEU A 89 -0.70 -3.98 -14.68
N LEU A 90 -0.95 -2.71 -14.36
CA LEU A 90 -0.85 -2.15 -13.01
C LEU A 90 -1.88 -2.74 -12.05
N ASP A 91 -3.07 -3.10 -12.53
CA ASP A 91 -4.14 -3.71 -11.74
C ASP A 91 -3.92 -5.22 -11.52
N ALA A 92 -3.49 -5.94 -12.57
CA ALA A 92 -3.23 -7.38 -12.53
C ALA A 92 -1.89 -7.71 -11.87
N SER A 93 -0.92 -6.81 -11.97
CA SER A 93 0.16 -6.79 -11.02
C SER A 93 -0.47 -6.31 -9.71
N GLU A 94 -0.74 -7.16 -8.73
CA GLU A 94 -1.07 -6.71 -7.38
C GLU A 94 0.16 -6.07 -6.71
N VAL A 95 0.81 -5.15 -7.41
CA VAL A 95 2.05 -4.52 -7.02
C VAL A 95 1.69 -3.26 -6.25
N LYS A 96 1.15 -3.48 -5.04
CA LYS A 96 1.64 -2.69 -3.91
C LYS A 96 3.12 -3.05 -3.74
N VAL A 97 4.05 -2.44 -4.50
CA VAL A 97 5.41 -2.26 -3.97
C VAL A 97 5.28 -1.24 -2.84
N SER A 98 4.73 -1.67 -1.70
CA SER A 98 5.53 -1.42 -0.53
C SER A 98 6.74 -2.30 -0.79
N PRO A 99 7.96 -1.78 -1.05
CA PRO A 99 9.11 -2.67 -1.05
C PRO A 99 8.98 -3.50 0.23
N SER A 100 9.30 -4.79 0.13
CA SER A 100 9.23 -5.71 1.27
C SER A 100 9.91 -5.11 2.49
N GLN A 101 10.76 -4.09 2.30
CA GLN A 101 11.30 -3.19 3.30
C GLN A 101 11.25 -1.72 2.83
N GLN A 102 10.64 -0.82 3.60
CA GLN A 102 10.64 0.63 3.40
C GLN A 102 11.53 1.29 4.45
N TYR A 103 12.61 1.94 4.00
CA TYR A 103 13.42 2.79 4.87
C TYR A 103 12.78 4.16 5.05
N VAL A 104 12.59 4.57 6.29
CA VAL A 104 12.13 5.91 6.67
C VAL A 104 13.27 6.60 7.41
N GLN A 105 13.80 7.68 6.84
CA GLN A 105 14.88 8.46 7.46
C GLN A 105 14.38 9.24 8.70
N THR A 106 15.27 9.43 9.67
CA THR A 106 15.09 10.37 10.80
C THR A 106 14.64 11.76 10.32
N GLY A 107 13.65 12.34 10.98
CA GLY A 107 13.06 13.64 10.64
C GLY A 107 11.89 13.56 9.65
N ASN A 108 11.74 12.45 8.91
CA ASN A 108 10.66 12.28 7.93
C ASN A 108 9.37 11.70 8.56
N VAL A 109 8.86 12.35 9.62
CA VAL A 109 7.69 11.91 10.38
C VAL A 109 6.45 11.71 9.49
N TYR A 110 6.20 12.64 8.56
CA TYR A 110 5.07 12.52 7.63
C TYR A 110 5.22 11.32 6.68
N THR A 111 6.45 11.00 6.26
CA THR A 111 6.72 9.78 5.48
C THR A 111 6.42 8.54 6.30
N GLY A 112 6.86 8.48 7.57
CA GLY A 112 6.50 7.40 8.49
C GLY A 112 4.98 7.23 8.63
N ARG A 113 4.25 8.35 8.77
CA ARG A 113 2.78 8.34 8.80
C ARG A 113 2.17 7.79 7.49
N LYS A 114 2.72 8.15 6.32
CA LYS A 114 2.28 7.59 5.03
C LYS A 114 2.49 6.08 4.96
N VAL A 115 3.64 5.58 5.44
CA VAL A 115 3.93 4.14 5.49
C VAL A 115 2.88 3.40 6.32
N LEU A 116 2.63 3.87 7.55
CA LEU A 116 1.61 3.29 8.42
C LEU A 116 0.22 3.33 7.76
N ARG A 117 -0.15 4.44 7.11
CA ARG A 117 -1.45 4.53 6.43
C ARG A 117 -1.57 3.54 5.27
N ASN A 118 -0.50 3.35 4.50
CA ASN A 118 -0.49 2.40 3.40
C ASN A 118 -0.63 0.95 3.90
N ILE A 119 -0.11 0.64 5.09
CA ILE A 119 -0.29 -0.68 5.74
C ILE A 119 -1.72 -0.83 6.24
N LEU A 120 -2.19 0.08 7.08
CA LEU A 120 -3.48 -0.04 7.77
C LEU A 120 -4.67 0.04 6.80
N SER A 121 -4.56 0.80 5.70
CA SER A 121 -5.58 0.82 4.64
C SER A 121 -5.76 -0.51 3.91
N GLN A 122 -4.93 -1.52 4.15
CA GLN A 122 -5.12 -2.88 3.63
C GLN A 122 -6.16 -3.69 4.41
N ALA A 123 -6.46 -3.31 5.66
CA ALA A 123 -7.35 -4.08 6.52
C ALA A 123 -8.81 -3.97 6.07
N LYS A 124 -9.45 -5.13 5.94
CA LYS A 124 -10.88 -5.22 5.65
C LYS A 124 -11.69 -5.49 6.91
N ASN A 125 -11.17 -6.35 7.80
CA ASN A 125 -11.89 -6.90 8.94
C ASN A 125 -11.14 -6.70 10.27
N LYS A 126 -9.81 -6.88 10.29
CA LYS A 126 -9.04 -6.93 11.53
C LYS A 126 -7.66 -6.29 11.42
N ILE A 127 -7.29 -5.52 12.44
CA ILE A 127 -5.94 -4.99 12.64
C ILE A 127 -5.43 -5.45 14.00
N ASP A 128 -4.36 -6.24 14.03
CA ASP A 128 -3.65 -6.51 15.28
C ASP A 128 -2.35 -5.70 15.31
N ILE A 129 -2.10 -5.01 16.41
CA ILE A 129 -0.86 -4.25 16.63
C ILE A 129 -0.19 -4.78 17.89
N GLN A 130 1.06 -5.17 17.75
CA GLN A 130 1.96 -5.48 18.86
C GLN A 130 3.03 -4.40 18.94
N ASP A 131 3.08 -3.67 20.05
CA ASP A 131 4.15 -2.71 20.35
C ASP A 131 4.20 -2.41 21.84
N ASN A 132 5.35 -2.63 22.49
CA ASN A 132 5.51 -2.43 23.92
C ASN A 132 5.49 -0.96 24.38
N TYR A 133 5.45 0.00 23.46
CA TYR A 133 5.56 1.43 23.77
C TYR A 133 4.41 2.27 23.19
N LEU A 134 3.23 1.66 23.03
CA LEU A 134 2.05 2.39 22.59
C LEU A 134 1.74 3.58 23.52
N ASP A 135 1.32 4.67 22.89
CA ASP A 135 0.75 5.85 23.53
C ASP A 135 -0.43 6.36 22.72
N HIS A 136 -1.00 7.51 23.10
CA HIS A 136 -2.15 8.12 22.42
C HIS A 136 -2.04 8.20 20.87
N GLU A 137 -0.84 8.31 20.30
CA GLU A 137 -0.67 8.50 18.85
C GLU A 137 -1.23 7.32 18.05
N VAL A 138 -1.29 6.11 18.63
CA VAL A 138 -1.88 4.93 17.97
C VAL A 138 -3.36 5.13 17.64
N PHE A 139 -4.11 5.81 18.51
CA PHE A 139 -5.53 6.06 18.29
C PHE A 139 -5.74 7.08 17.19
N SER A 140 -4.94 8.15 17.14
CA SER A 140 -4.96 9.09 16.02
C SER A 140 -4.58 8.42 14.70
N ILE A 141 -3.71 7.40 14.73
CA ILE A 141 -3.35 6.61 13.54
C ILE A 141 -4.53 5.75 13.08
N LEU A 142 -5.26 5.13 14.01
CA LEU A 142 -6.36 4.20 13.72
C LEU A 142 -7.68 4.89 13.38
N GLU A 143 -7.95 6.07 13.97
CA GLU A 143 -9.21 6.81 13.85
C GLU A 143 -9.81 6.85 12.43
N PRO A 144 -9.06 7.20 11.36
CA PRO A 144 -9.64 7.34 10.02
C PRO A 144 -10.26 6.04 9.46
N TYR A 145 -9.79 4.89 9.95
CA TYR A 145 -10.27 3.57 9.51
C TYR A 145 -11.53 3.13 10.25
N PHE A 146 -11.69 3.54 11.51
CA PHE A 146 -12.87 3.21 12.31
C PHE A 146 -14.04 4.15 12.04
N GLN A 147 -13.78 5.40 11.64
CA GLN A 147 -14.84 6.35 11.26
C GLN A 147 -15.69 5.85 10.06
N ASN A 148 -15.06 5.17 9.10
CA ASN A 148 -15.70 4.82 7.82
C ASN A 148 -15.96 3.32 7.64
N ASN A 149 -15.44 2.46 8.53
CA ASN A 149 -15.62 1.01 8.44
C ASN A 149 -16.18 0.46 9.75
N THR A 150 -17.49 0.29 9.81
CA THR A 150 -18.17 -0.24 10.99
C THR A 150 -17.86 -1.71 11.26
N ASN A 151 -17.26 -2.45 10.32
CA ASN A 151 -16.93 -3.88 10.48
C ASN A 151 -15.49 -4.13 10.91
N LEU A 152 -14.64 -3.11 10.89
CA LEU A 152 -13.25 -3.21 11.31
C LEU A 152 -13.14 -3.38 12.83
N SER A 153 -12.32 -4.32 13.28
CA SER A 153 -11.89 -4.45 14.67
C SER A 153 -10.39 -4.27 14.81
N ALA A 154 -9.93 -3.88 16.00
CA ALA A 154 -8.51 -3.86 16.32
C ALA A 154 -8.19 -4.49 17.67
N ARG A 155 -7.03 -5.15 17.73
CA ARG A 155 -6.44 -5.69 18.96
C ARG A 155 -5.07 -5.07 19.19
N LEU A 156 -4.90 -4.43 20.35
CA LEU A 156 -3.67 -3.74 20.72
C LEU A 156 -2.96 -4.51 21.83
N LEU A 157 -1.87 -5.19 21.50
CA LEU A 157 -1.01 -5.87 22.46
C LEU A 157 0.18 -4.96 22.81
N THR A 158 0.33 -4.64 24.09
CA THR A 158 1.41 -3.75 24.56
C THR A 158 2.04 -4.26 25.85
N SER A 159 3.01 -3.54 26.42
CA SER A 159 3.60 -3.86 27.72
C SER A 159 2.80 -3.20 28.85
N ASP A 160 2.86 -3.76 30.06
CA ASP A 160 2.33 -3.09 31.26
C ASP A 160 2.95 -1.69 31.47
N LYS A 161 4.12 -1.44 30.88
CA LYS A 161 4.87 -0.17 30.87
C LYS A 161 4.38 0.86 29.82
N ALA A 162 3.32 0.58 29.07
CA ALA A 162 2.72 1.55 28.15
C ALA A 162 2.36 2.86 28.87
N LYS A 163 2.45 3.99 28.15
CA LYS A 163 2.25 5.31 28.76
C LYS A 163 0.83 5.47 29.29
N ASN A 164 0.64 6.28 30.34
CA ASN A 164 -0.69 6.58 30.86
C ASN A 164 -1.63 7.20 29.81
N SER A 165 -1.10 7.96 28.86
CA SER A 165 -1.86 8.50 27.74
C SER A 165 -2.48 7.42 26.84
N PHE A 166 -1.87 6.23 26.73
CA PHE A 166 -2.49 5.10 26.05
C PHE A 166 -3.80 4.70 26.72
N ARG A 167 -3.79 4.53 28.05
CA ARG A 167 -4.97 4.03 28.80
C ARG A 167 -6.11 5.05 28.80
N SER A 168 -5.80 6.33 28.93
CA SER A 168 -6.77 7.43 28.85
C SER A 168 -7.48 7.42 27.49
N ASP A 169 -6.71 7.48 26.40
CA ASP A 169 -7.27 7.57 25.06
C ASP A 169 -7.89 6.25 24.60
N PHE A 170 -7.43 5.11 25.11
CA PHE A 170 -8.08 3.82 24.90
C PHE A 170 -9.54 3.85 25.38
N SER A 171 -9.79 4.42 26.57
CA SER A 171 -11.15 4.51 27.11
C SER A 171 -12.05 5.36 26.20
N LEU A 172 -11.55 6.54 25.80
CA LEU A 172 -12.27 7.46 24.94
C LEU A 172 -12.54 6.84 23.55
N PHE A 173 -11.51 6.30 22.92
CA PHE A 173 -11.60 5.69 21.59
C PHE A 173 -12.56 4.50 21.58
N THR A 174 -12.48 3.63 22.59
CA THR A 174 -13.36 2.46 22.71
C THR A 174 -14.79 2.87 22.98
N SER A 175 -15.03 3.94 23.75
CA SER A 175 -16.39 4.46 23.96
C SER A 175 -17.03 4.97 22.66
N GLN A 176 -16.23 5.49 21.74
CA GLN A 176 -16.70 6.03 20.46
C GLN A 176 -16.88 4.95 19.37
N PHE A 177 -15.95 4.00 19.27
CA PHE A 177 -15.90 3.04 18.15
C PHE A 177 -16.21 1.59 18.54
N GLY A 178 -16.17 1.23 19.83
CA GLY A 178 -16.63 -0.04 20.41
C GLY A 178 -15.85 -1.31 20.03
N LYS A 179 -15.07 -1.32 18.94
CA LYS A 179 -14.45 -2.52 18.35
C LYS A 179 -12.93 -2.55 18.50
N VAL A 180 -12.41 -1.95 19.57
CA VAL A 180 -10.98 -1.98 19.89
C VAL A 180 -10.79 -2.62 21.25
N GLU A 181 -9.97 -3.66 21.29
CA GLU A 181 -9.56 -4.33 22.51
C GLU A 181 -8.08 -4.09 22.74
N ALA A 182 -7.66 -4.05 24.01
CA ALA A 182 -6.26 -3.93 24.37
C ALA A 182 -5.89 -4.90 25.48
N ARG A 183 -4.70 -5.51 25.36
CA ARG A 183 -4.12 -6.39 26.36
C ARG A 183 -2.65 -6.05 26.62
N THR A 184 -2.17 -6.39 27.81
CA THR A 184 -0.76 -6.24 28.16
C THR A 184 -0.07 -7.59 28.32
N HIS A 185 1.13 -7.72 27.75
CA HIS A 185 1.99 -8.90 27.89
C HIS A 185 3.48 -8.51 27.70
N ASP A 186 4.27 -8.58 28.77
CA ASP A 186 5.63 -8.00 28.77
C ASP A 186 6.67 -8.76 27.93
N GLN A 187 6.42 -10.02 27.56
CA GLN A 187 7.35 -10.81 26.75
C GLN A 187 7.20 -10.55 25.24
N ALA A 188 6.19 -9.78 24.83
CA ALA A 188 5.88 -9.51 23.43
C ALA A 188 6.79 -8.41 22.83
N HIS A 189 8.12 -8.60 22.82
CA HIS A 189 9.09 -7.58 22.41
C HIS A 189 9.08 -7.21 20.93
N GLY A 190 8.60 -8.13 20.08
CA GLY A 190 8.41 -7.87 18.65
C GLY A 190 7.50 -6.66 18.41
N ARG A 191 7.64 -6.02 17.26
CA ARG A 191 6.71 -4.98 16.83
C ARG A 191 6.13 -5.36 15.49
N PHE A 192 4.86 -5.71 15.52
CA PHE A 192 4.16 -6.25 14.36
C PHE A 192 2.84 -5.53 14.15
N ILE A 193 2.51 -5.32 12.88
CA ILE A 193 1.18 -4.95 12.43
C ILE A 193 0.68 -6.13 11.60
N ILE A 194 -0.42 -6.75 12.04
CA ILE A 194 -1.03 -7.90 11.38
C ILE A 194 -2.35 -7.46 10.77
N ILE A 195 -2.50 -7.67 9.48
CA ILE A 195 -3.66 -7.28 8.69
C ILE A 195 -4.47 -8.53 8.37
N ASP A 196 -5.73 -8.54 8.78
CA ASP A 196 -6.72 -9.58 8.52
C ASP A 196 -6.28 -11.00 8.92
N SER A 197 -5.33 -11.13 9.86
CA SER A 197 -4.68 -12.41 10.24
C SER A 197 -3.94 -13.09 9.08
N ILE A 198 -3.60 -12.36 8.02
CA ILE A 198 -3.00 -12.89 6.80
C ILE A 198 -1.66 -12.26 6.52
N ASP A 199 -1.55 -10.94 6.63
CA ASP A 199 -0.32 -10.20 6.31
C ASP A 199 0.34 -9.64 7.56
N VAL A 200 1.66 -9.77 7.66
CA VAL A 200 2.43 -9.32 8.83
C VAL A 200 3.47 -8.32 8.37
N PHE A 201 3.56 -7.21 9.08
CA PHE A 201 4.57 -6.17 8.89
C PHE A 201 5.38 -6.00 10.17
N SER A 202 6.71 -6.06 10.09
CA SER A 202 7.63 -5.79 11.20
C SER A 202 8.13 -4.35 11.13
N VAL A 203 8.25 -3.70 12.30
CA VAL A 203 8.83 -2.36 12.42
C VAL A 203 9.99 -2.35 13.43
N GLY A 204 11.04 -1.59 13.17
CA GLY A 204 12.24 -1.55 14.01
C GLY A 204 12.04 -0.74 15.29
N HIS A 205 11.26 0.34 15.22
CA HIS A 205 10.89 1.17 16.37
C HIS A 205 9.39 1.15 16.64
N SER A 206 9.00 1.74 17.77
CA SER A 206 7.59 1.92 18.11
C SER A 206 6.85 2.70 17.02
N LEU A 207 5.57 2.41 16.80
CA LEU A 207 4.78 3.02 15.72
C LEU A 207 4.81 4.56 15.77
N LYS A 208 4.80 5.14 16.98
CA LYS A 208 4.89 6.59 17.21
C LYS A 208 6.25 7.19 16.83
N ASP A 209 7.30 6.38 16.71
CA ASP A 209 8.68 6.81 16.48
C ASP A 209 9.11 6.66 15.01
N ILE A 210 8.30 6.05 14.15
CA ILE A 210 8.62 5.88 12.73
C ILE A 210 8.77 7.26 12.07
N GLY A 211 9.95 7.53 11.51
CA GLY A 211 10.30 8.82 10.92
C GLY A 211 10.69 9.90 11.94
N LYS A 212 10.40 9.74 13.24
CA LYS A 212 11.12 10.48 14.30
C LYS A 212 12.53 9.91 14.44
N LYS A 213 12.64 8.57 14.31
CA LYS A 213 13.89 7.82 14.21
C LYS A 213 13.96 7.13 12.84
N ALA A 214 15.18 6.86 12.38
CA ALA A 214 15.40 6.04 11.21
C ALA A 214 14.83 4.63 11.46
N ASP A 215 14.07 4.11 10.51
CA ASP A 215 13.39 2.82 10.65
C ASP A 215 13.30 2.09 9.32
N VAL A 216 13.17 0.76 9.39
CA VAL A 216 12.86 -0.11 8.26
C VAL A 216 11.54 -0.82 8.56
N VAL A 217 10.50 -0.48 7.81
CA VAL A 217 9.20 -1.14 7.90
C VAL A 217 9.14 -2.23 6.86
N SER A 218 8.96 -3.49 7.27
CA SER A 218 9.06 -4.63 6.36
C SER A 218 7.82 -5.52 6.33
N LYS A 219 7.37 -5.93 5.14
CA LYS A 219 6.39 -7.02 4.99
C LYS A 219 7.11 -8.36 5.13
N VAL A 220 6.58 -9.24 5.97
CA VAL A 220 7.13 -10.59 6.17
C VAL A 220 6.64 -11.51 5.05
N GLU A 221 7.53 -11.87 4.13
CA GLU A 221 7.18 -12.72 2.98
C GLU A 221 7.29 -14.22 3.28
N ASN A 222 8.19 -14.61 4.19
CA ASN A 222 8.36 -16.00 4.58
C ASN A 222 7.10 -16.53 5.28
N LYS A 223 6.48 -17.57 4.72
CA LYS A 223 5.20 -18.12 5.19
C LYS A 223 5.29 -18.67 6.62
N ASP A 224 6.39 -19.34 6.96
CA ASP A 224 6.56 -19.94 8.28
C ASP A 224 6.78 -18.87 9.35
N ALA A 225 7.62 -17.87 9.06
CA ALA A 225 7.83 -16.72 9.94
C ALA A 225 6.54 -15.92 10.14
N LYS A 226 5.74 -15.77 9.07
CA LYS A 226 4.44 -15.11 9.12
C LYS A 226 3.47 -15.87 10.03
N LYS A 227 3.35 -17.18 9.83
CA LYS A 227 2.53 -18.05 10.66
C LYS A 227 2.97 -18.00 12.12
N GLN A 228 4.27 -18.11 12.39
CA GLN A 228 4.81 -18.06 13.74
C GLN A 228 4.52 -16.72 14.43
N ALA A 229 4.68 -15.59 13.74
CA ALA A 229 4.38 -14.28 14.30
C ALA A 229 2.89 -14.13 14.67
N ILE A 230 1.99 -14.70 13.86
CA ILE A 230 0.55 -14.73 14.16
C ILE A 230 0.28 -15.66 15.35
N ASP A 231 0.84 -16.87 15.35
CA ASP A 231 0.66 -17.84 16.44
C ASP A 231 1.18 -17.28 17.79
N ASP A 232 2.33 -16.62 17.78
CA ASP A 232 2.91 -15.96 18.95
C ASP A 232 1.99 -14.82 19.44
N PHE A 233 1.48 -14.00 18.52
CA PHE A 233 0.51 -12.95 18.86
C PHE A 233 -0.73 -13.54 19.53
N GLU A 234 -1.34 -14.58 18.95
CA GLU A 234 -2.53 -15.23 19.52
C GLU A 234 -2.25 -15.86 20.89
N SER A 235 -1.07 -16.47 21.06
CA SER A 235 -0.63 -17.05 22.33
C SER A 235 -0.51 -15.98 23.42
N TRP A 236 0.20 -14.88 23.13
CA TRP A 236 0.33 -13.76 24.07
C TRP A 236 -0.99 -13.04 24.30
N TRP A 237 -1.83 -12.92 23.27
CA TRP A 237 -3.15 -12.35 23.40
C TRP A 237 -3.98 -13.16 24.38
N ALA A 238 -4.04 -14.49 24.23
CA ALA A 238 -4.84 -15.38 25.06
C ALA A 238 -4.54 -15.27 26.56
N VAL A 239 -3.27 -15.10 26.95
CA VAL A 239 -2.83 -14.99 28.35
C VAL A 239 -2.59 -13.55 28.81
N GLY A 240 -2.67 -12.57 27.91
CA GLY A 240 -2.46 -11.15 28.21
C GLY A 240 -3.52 -10.58 29.14
N LYS A 241 -3.12 -9.62 29.99
CA LYS A 241 -4.06 -8.96 30.91
C LYS A 241 -4.88 -7.92 30.15
N GLU A 242 -6.18 -7.92 30.33
CA GLU A 242 -7.06 -6.93 29.70
C GLU A 242 -6.78 -5.51 30.21
N VAL A 243 -6.65 -4.56 29.29
CA VAL A 243 -6.66 -3.14 29.60
C VAL A 243 -8.12 -2.69 29.65
N LYS A 244 -8.62 -2.40 30.85
CA LYS A 244 -10.01 -1.95 31.01
C LYS A 244 -10.16 -0.51 30.55
N ALA A 245 -11.20 -0.25 29.76
CA ALA A 245 -11.71 1.10 29.59
C ALA A 245 -12.19 1.60 30.96
N GLN A 246 -11.73 2.77 31.39
CA GLN A 246 -12.22 3.38 32.61
C GLN A 246 -13.62 3.90 32.36
N ALA A 247 -14.60 3.43 33.13
CA ALA A 247 -15.95 3.99 33.10
C ALA A 247 -15.86 5.49 33.44
N SER A 248 -16.37 6.32 32.54
CA SER A 248 -16.56 7.76 32.72
C SER A 248 -17.55 8.05 33.84
#